data_AF-A0A396U779-F1
#
_entry.id   AF-A0A396U779-F1
#
_cell.length_a   1.000
_cell.length_b   1.000
_cell.length_c   1.000
_cell.angle_alpha   90.00
_cell.angle_beta   90.00
_cell.angle_gamma   90.00
#
_symmetry.space_group_name_H-M   'P 1'
#
loop_
_entity.id
_entity.type
_entity.pdbx_description
1 polymer ?
#
loop_
_entity_poly.entity_id
_entity_poly.type
_entity_poly.pdbx_seq_one_letter_code
_entity_poly.pdbx_strand_id
1 'polypeptide(L)'
;MLKVRKNSWSGILSEIFTRLGNALKSIMFIAYFIVGVLFIGGIGIWLPPLIENTSAVWFESQSMFTFSVAILGTLFVEGFLGRGNKQNFAALGLIVGFIAFLLCSVGYFYTQSGISLAVNWGAGLSLLIFLMANVNDPRFDDEEDEPTADSTGFPKADANKITDKKDD
;
A
#
# COMPACT_ATOMS: atom_id res chain seq x y z
N MET A 1 -13.67 -14.41 -34.61
CA MET A 1 -12.53 -13.45 -34.63
C MET A 1 -11.85 -13.48 -33.27
N LEU A 2 -10.53 -13.69 -33.21
CA LEU A 2 -9.78 -13.70 -31.95
C LEU A 2 -9.56 -12.26 -31.46
N LYS A 3 -9.96 -11.96 -30.22
CA LYS A 3 -9.78 -10.64 -29.60
C LYS A 3 -8.30 -10.43 -29.27
N VAL A 4 -7.59 -9.65 -30.07
CA VAL A 4 -6.21 -9.22 -29.80
C VAL A 4 -6.25 -8.17 -28.69
N ARG A 5 -5.75 -8.50 -27.49
CA ARG A 5 -5.63 -7.53 -26.38
C ARG A 5 -4.41 -6.64 -26.64
N LYS A 6 -4.56 -5.31 -26.54
CA LYS A 6 -3.41 -4.38 -26.52
C LYS A 6 -2.54 -4.73 -25.32
N ASN A 7 -1.30 -5.09 -25.59
CA ASN A 7 -0.29 -5.38 -24.57
C ASN A 7 0.18 -4.06 -23.94
N SER A 8 -0.22 -3.79 -22.69
CA SER A 8 0.19 -2.59 -21.94
C SER A 8 1.42 -2.81 -21.05
N TRP A 9 2.20 -3.87 -21.29
CA TRP A 9 3.39 -4.16 -20.48
C TRP A 9 4.48 -3.11 -20.63
N SER A 10 4.52 -2.43 -21.78
CA SER A 10 5.36 -1.26 -22.03
C SER A 10 4.87 -0.07 -21.20
N GLY A 11 5.40 0.08 -19.99
CA GLY A 11 5.08 1.19 -19.08
C GLY A 11 4.91 0.79 -17.62
N ILE A 12 4.75 -0.51 -17.32
CA ILE A 12 4.56 -0.98 -15.94
C ILE A 12 5.73 -0.58 -15.04
N LEU A 13 6.98 -0.76 -15.50
CA LEU A 13 8.15 -0.39 -14.71
C LEU A 13 8.21 1.12 -14.44
N SER A 14 7.92 1.94 -15.45
CA SER A 14 7.88 3.40 -15.27
C SER A 14 6.81 3.77 -14.25
N GLU A 15 5.62 3.18 -14.34
CA GLU A 15 4.54 3.44 -13.38
C GLU A 15 4.92 2.96 -11.97
N ILE A 16 5.65 1.85 -11.84
CA ILE A 16 6.15 1.38 -10.54
C ILE A 16 7.11 2.41 -9.93
N PHE A 17 8.08 2.91 -10.69
CA PHE A 17 9.02 3.92 -10.20
C PHE A 17 8.34 5.26 -9.90
N THR A 18 7.37 5.68 -10.71
CA THR A 18 6.59 6.91 -10.44
C THR A 18 5.81 6.78 -9.14
N ARG A 19 5.11 5.65 -8.94
CA ARG A 19 4.39 5.36 -7.70
C ARG A 19 5.34 5.36 -6.49
N LEU A 20 6.47 4.68 -6.58
CA LEU A 20 7.46 4.67 -5.49
C LEU A 20 8.01 6.08 -5.20
N GLY A 21 8.24 6.88 -6.24
CA GLY A 21 8.63 8.29 -6.12
C GLY A 21 7.56 9.15 -5.44
N ASN A 22 6.28 8.88 -5.69
CA ASN A 22 5.17 9.56 -5.01
C ASN A 22 5.09 9.19 -3.53
N ALA A 23 5.32 7.91 -3.19
CA ALA A 23 5.37 7.43 -1.80
C ALA A 23 6.32 8.25 -0.94
N LEU A 24 7.48 8.60 -1.49
CA LEU A 24 8.52 9.34 -0.79
C LEU A 24 8.23 10.84 -0.69
N LYS A 25 7.21 11.34 -1.39
CA LYS A 25 6.84 12.77 -1.41
C LYS A 25 5.69 13.13 -0.49
N SER A 26 4.76 12.19 -0.23
CA SER A 26 3.64 12.44 0.70
C SER A 26 4.05 12.15 2.14
N ILE A 27 4.15 13.20 2.97
CA ILE A 27 4.50 13.06 4.39
C ILE A 27 3.42 12.29 5.17
N MET A 28 2.14 12.48 4.81
CA MET A 28 1.03 11.73 5.39
C MET A 28 1.13 10.24 5.08
N PHE A 29 1.44 9.90 3.83
CA PHE A 29 1.67 8.50 3.44
C PHE A 29 2.85 7.89 4.20
N ILE A 30 3.97 8.62 4.31
CA ILE A 30 5.16 8.17 5.05
C ILE A 30 4.82 7.90 6.51
N ALA A 31 4.09 8.81 7.17
CA ALA A 31 3.68 8.63 8.57
C ALA A 31 2.75 7.42 8.73
N TYR A 32 1.76 7.29 7.85
CA TYR A 32 0.86 6.13 7.82
C TYR A 32 1.64 4.81 7.66
N PHE A 33 2.58 4.75 6.72
CA PHE A 33 3.33 3.55 6.44
C PHE A 33 4.30 3.20 7.59
N ILE A 34 5.06 4.16 8.10
CA ILE A 34 6.04 3.91 9.15
C ILE A 34 5.35 3.59 10.48
N VAL A 35 4.41 4.44 10.92
CA VAL A 35 3.77 4.29 12.23
C VAL A 35 2.68 3.22 12.19
N GLY A 36 1.77 3.30 11.22
CA GLY A 36 0.64 2.38 11.12
C GLY A 36 1.06 0.98 10.69
N VAL A 37 1.77 0.86 9.58
CA VAL A 37 2.06 -0.45 8.97
C VAL A 37 3.27 -1.12 9.63
N LEU A 38 4.40 -0.41 9.73
CA LEU A 38 5.64 -1.02 10.24
C LEU A 38 5.68 -1.08 11.76
N PHE A 39 5.31 0.00 12.46
CA PHE A 39 5.43 0.03 13.92
C PHE A 39 4.26 -0.68 14.61
N ILE A 40 3.02 -0.22 14.37
CA ILE A 40 1.81 -0.82 14.95
C ILE A 40 1.54 -2.19 14.33
N GLY A 41 1.49 -2.29 13.00
CA GLY A 41 1.25 -3.55 12.31
C GLY A 41 2.37 -4.58 12.50
N GLY A 42 3.62 -4.13 12.61
CA GLY A 42 4.78 -4.99 12.85
C GLY A 42 5.02 -5.37 14.31
N ILE A 43 4.09 -5.09 15.23
CA ILE A 43 4.28 -5.38 16.67
C ILE A 43 4.65 -6.84 16.94
N GLY A 44 4.08 -7.79 16.19
CA GLY A 44 4.41 -9.22 16.32
C GLY A 44 5.84 -9.60 15.89
N ILE A 45 6.57 -8.69 15.23
CA ILE A 45 7.95 -8.90 14.78
C ILE A 45 8.94 -8.39 15.83
N TRP A 46 8.76 -7.16 16.31
CA TRP A 46 9.75 -6.50 17.16
C TRP A 46 9.45 -6.63 18.65
N LEU A 47 8.20 -6.84 19.06
CA LEU A 47 7.85 -6.94 20.47
C LEU A 47 8.35 -8.24 21.13
N PRO A 48 8.20 -9.44 20.53
CA PRO A 48 8.66 -10.67 21.18
C PRO A 48 10.18 -10.65 21.50
N PRO A 49 11.07 -10.27 20.56
CA PRO A 49 12.50 -10.17 20.86
C PRO A 49 12.84 -9.13 21.95
N LEU A 50 12.00 -8.09 22.12
CA LEU A 50 12.20 -7.04 23.12
C LEU A 50 11.85 -7.51 24.54
N ILE A 51 10.87 -8.40 24.68
CA ILE A 51 10.42 -8.93 25.98
C ILE A 51 11.30 -10.11 26.41
N GLU A 52 11.72 -10.95 25.47
CA GLU A 52 12.31 -12.25 25.78
C GLU A 52 13.78 -12.21 26.22
N ASN A 53 14.48 -11.06 26.11
CA ASN A 53 15.86 -10.82 26.62
C ASN A 53 16.91 -11.92 26.31
N THR A 54 16.59 -12.82 25.39
CA THR A 54 17.41 -13.93 24.90
C THR A 54 17.84 -13.55 23.49
N SER A 55 19.02 -14.00 23.04
CA SER A 55 19.63 -13.67 21.74
C SER A 55 18.61 -13.39 20.63
N ALA A 56 18.25 -12.12 20.48
CA ALA A 56 17.09 -11.67 19.75
C ALA A 56 17.22 -12.06 18.28
N VAL A 57 16.49 -13.08 17.85
CA VAL A 57 16.39 -13.39 16.42
C VAL A 57 15.38 -12.43 15.82
N TRP A 58 15.88 -11.25 15.45
CA TRP A 58 15.15 -10.33 14.60
C TRP A 58 14.78 -11.04 13.30
N PHE A 59 13.57 -10.80 12.79
CA PHE A 59 13.08 -11.42 11.56
C PHE A 59 12.87 -12.94 11.64
N GLU A 60 12.35 -13.40 12.77
CA GLU A 60 11.92 -14.78 12.95
C GLU A 60 10.85 -15.17 11.93
N SER A 61 11.01 -16.38 11.38
CA SER A 61 10.17 -16.95 10.34
C SER A 61 8.68 -16.95 10.71
N GLN A 62 8.33 -17.36 11.93
CA GLN A 62 6.93 -17.38 12.39
C GLN A 62 6.30 -15.98 12.42
N SER A 63 7.00 -14.99 12.97
CA SER A 63 6.51 -13.61 13.04
C SER A 63 6.40 -12.97 11.65
N MET A 64 7.39 -13.20 10.79
CA MET A 64 7.39 -12.70 9.41
C MET A 64 6.30 -13.33 8.55
N PHE A 65 6.06 -14.63 8.72
CA PHE A 65 4.98 -15.35 8.05
C PHE A 65 3.62 -14.76 8.45
N THR A 66 3.37 -14.62 9.75
CA THR A 66 2.11 -14.08 10.28
C THR A 66 1.86 -12.66 9.79
N PHE A 67 2.90 -11.81 9.82
CA PHE A 67 2.83 -10.44 9.32
C PHE A 67 2.55 -10.38 7.82
N SER A 68 3.22 -11.21 7.02
CA SER A 68 2.99 -11.30 5.57
C SER A 68 1.56 -11.75 5.25
N VAL A 69 1.05 -12.78 5.94
CA VAL A 69 -0.32 -13.27 5.74
C VAL A 69 -1.35 -12.20 6.12
N ALA A 70 -1.12 -11.45 7.19
CA ALA A 70 -2.00 -10.34 7.57
C ALA A 70 -2.06 -9.26 6.48
N ILE A 71 -0.91 -8.84 5.95
CA ILE A 71 -0.85 -7.86 4.86
C ILE A 71 -1.56 -8.36 3.60
N LEU A 72 -1.24 -9.58 3.16
CA LEU A 72 -1.83 -10.18 1.96
C LEU A 72 -3.34 -10.38 2.12
N GLY A 73 -3.80 -10.76 3.32
CA GLY A 73 -5.22 -10.86 3.65
C GLY A 73 -5.94 -9.53 3.52
N THR A 74 -5.38 -8.45 4.08
CA THR A 74 -5.93 -7.10 3.94
C THR A 74 -6.03 -6.69 2.47
N LEU A 75 -4.96 -6.88 1.69
CA LEU A 75 -4.94 -6.56 0.26
C LEU A 75 -5.92 -7.39 -0.56
N PHE A 76 -6.11 -8.65 -0.19
CA PHE A 76 -7.09 -9.52 -0.85
C PHE A 76 -8.52 -9.02 -0.62
N VAL A 77 -8.84 -8.64 0.62
CA VAL A 77 -10.15 -8.07 0.97
C VAL A 77 -10.37 -6.72 0.27
N GLU A 78 -9.40 -5.81 0.34
CA GLU A 78 -9.47 -4.51 -0.35
C GLU A 78 -9.59 -4.67 -1.86
N GLY A 79 -8.84 -5.60 -2.46
CA GLY A 79 -8.90 -5.90 -3.88
C GLY A 79 -10.24 -6.50 -4.32
N PHE A 80 -10.91 -7.28 -3.45
CA PHE A 80 -12.22 -7.88 -3.73
C PHE A 80 -13.37 -6.89 -3.53
N LEU A 81 -13.30 -6.04 -2.49
CA LEU A 81 -14.31 -5.03 -2.20
C LEU A 81 -14.16 -3.76 -3.05
N GLY A 82 -12.96 -3.50 -3.60
CA GLY A 82 -12.64 -2.31 -4.37
C GLY A 82 -13.36 -2.24 -5.72
N ARG A 83 -14.39 -1.38 -5.81
CA ARG A 83 -14.97 -0.92 -7.09
C ARG A 83 -14.05 0.12 -7.76
N GLY A 84 -12.88 -0.28 -8.23
CA GLY A 84 -11.87 0.65 -8.77
C GLY A 84 -11.30 0.25 -10.13
N ASN A 85 -11.23 1.20 -11.06
CA ASN A 85 -10.88 1.05 -12.48
C ASN A 85 -9.41 0.68 -12.79
N LYS A 86 -8.62 0.19 -11.81
CA LYS A 86 -7.18 -0.13 -11.95
C LYS A 86 -6.94 -1.65 -12.15
N GLN A 87 -7.68 -2.24 -13.09
CA GLN A 87 -7.76 -3.70 -13.30
C GLN A 87 -6.41 -4.39 -13.56
N ASN A 88 -5.47 -3.71 -14.24
CA ASN A 88 -4.15 -4.29 -14.57
C ASN A 88 -3.22 -4.38 -13.35
N PHE A 89 -3.20 -3.36 -12.47
CA PHE A 89 -2.38 -3.40 -11.25
C PHE A 89 -2.98 -4.30 -10.19
N ALA A 90 -4.31 -4.40 -10.12
CA ALA A 90 -4.98 -5.36 -9.25
C ALA A 90 -4.62 -6.80 -9.65
N ALA A 91 -4.64 -7.13 -10.95
CA ALA A 91 -4.26 -8.45 -11.43
C ALA A 91 -2.77 -8.77 -11.18
N LEU A 92 -1.87 -7.81 -11.42
CA LEU A 92 -0.45 -7.97 -11.10
C LEU A 92 -0.21 -8.12 -9.60
N GLY A 93 -0.86 -7.30 -8.77
CA GLY A 93 -0.79 -7.40 -7.32
C GLY A 93 -1.28 -8.75 -6.80
N LEU A 94 -2.32 -9.32 -7.40
CA LEU A 94 -2.83 -10.64 -7.05
C LEU A 94 -1.84 -11.76 -7.44
N ILE A 95 -1.25 -11.70 -8.64
CA ILE A 95 -0.25 -12.70 -9.08
C ILE A 95 0.98 -12.63 -8.17
N VAL A 96 1.54 -11.45 -7.95
CA VAL A 96 2.74 -11.27 -7.11
C VAL A 96 2.42 -11.59 -5.65
N GLY A 97 1.21 -11.25 -5.17
CA GLY A 97 0.75 -11.57 -3.82
C GLY A 97 0.61 -13.08 -3.60
N PHE A 98 0.11 -13.82 -4.59
CA PHE A 98 0.06 -15.28 -4.53
C PHE A 98 1.46 -15.90 -4.53
N ILE A 99 2.40 -15.37 -5.32
CA ILE A 99 3.81 -15.79 -5.30
C ILE A 99 4.43 -15.53 -3.92
N ALA A 100 4.18 -14.34 -3.34
CA ALA A 100 4.65 -14.00 -1.99
C ALA A 100 4.08 -14.95 -0.95
N PHE A 101 2.79 -15.27 -1.02
CA PHE A 101 2.13 -16.24 -0.14
C PHE A 101 2.76 -17.63 -0.24
N LEU A 102 3.02 -18.13 -1.45
CA LEU A 102 3.68 -19.43 -1.65
C LEU A 102 5.10 -19.42 -1.10
N LEU A 103 5.87 -18.35 -1.34
CA LEU A 103 7.23 -18.23 -0.84
C LEU A 103 7.27 -18.23 0.69
N CYS A 104 6.37 -17.49 1.33
CA CYS A 104 6.17 -17.48 2.78
C CYS A 104 5.75 -18.86 3.31
N SER A 105 4.77 -19.51 2.67
CA SER A 105 4.27 -20.82 3.10
C SER A 105 5.37 -21.88 3.03
N VAL A 106 6.03 -21.99 1.87
CA VAL A 106 7.14 -22.93 1.66
C VAL A 106 8.29 -22.62 2.62
N GLY A 107 8.68 -21.36 2.74
CA GLY A 107 9.75 -20.93 3.63
C GLY A 107 9.48 -21.25 5.10
N TYR A 108 8.23 -21.12 5.54
CA TYR A 108 7.82 -21.44 6.90
C TYR A 108 7.75 -22.95 7.14
N PHE A 109 7.27 -23.74 6.17
CA PHE A 109 7.27 -25.21 6.27
C PHE A 109 8.67 -25.78 6.44
N TYR A 110 9.68 -25.22 5.77
CA TYR A 110 11.07 -25.70 5.87
C TYR A 110 11.84 -25.10 7.06
N THR A 111 11.45 -23.92 7.56
CA THR A 111 12.18 -23.23 8.62
C THR A 111 11.16 -22.51 9.51
N GLN A 112 10.69 -23.21 10.55
CA GLN A 112 9.65 -22.71 11.44
C GLN A 112 10.19 -21.69 12.45
N SER A 113 11.39 -21.93 12.98
CA SER A 113 12.10 -21.02 13.89
C SER A 113 13.42 -20.55 13.28
N GLY A 114 13.88 -19.38 13.71
CA GLY A 114 15.06 -18.74 13.14
C GLY A 114 14.77 -17.90 11.88
N ILE A 115 15.83 -17.49 11.18
CA ILE A 115 15.74 -16.63 9.99
C ILE A 115 15.53 -17.51 8.76
N SER A 116 14.35 -17.40 8.13
CA SER A 116 14.09 -18.01 6.82
C SER A 116 14.21 -16.95 5.74
N LEU A 117 15.16 -17.10 4.81
CA LEU A 117 15.32 -16.16 3.70
C LEU A 117 14.06 -16.10 2.82
N ALA A 118 13.44 -17.26 2.56
CA ALA A 118 12.22 -17.32 1.74
C ALA A 118 11.06 -16.55 2.39
N VAL A 119 10.83 -16.73 3.69
CA VAL A 119 9.77 -15.98 4.40
C VAL A 119 10.07 -14.49 4.44
N ASN A 120 11.32 -14.10 4.68
CA ASN A 120 11.72 -12.69 4.70
C ASN A 120 11.54 -12.02 3.34
N TRP A 121 11.92 -12.69 2.26
CA TRP A 121 11.67 -12.19 0.90
C TRP A 121 10.17 -12.12 0.58
N GLY A 122 9.39 -13.10 1.01
CA GLY A 122 7.93 -13.09 0.82
C GLY A 122 7.24 -11.98 1.61
N ALA A 123 7.69 -11.72 2.85
CA ALA A 123 7.23 -10.60 3.67
C ALA A 123 7.61 -9.25 3.03
N GLY A 124 8.84 -9.13 2.52
CA GLY A 124 9.29 -7.94 1.79
C GLY A 124 8.46 -7.69 0.52
N LEU A 125 8.15 -8.73 -0.25
CA LEU A 125 7.25 -8.63 -1.41
C LEU A 125 5.84 -8.22 -1.00
N SER A 126 5.31 -8.77 0.11
CA SER A 126 3.99 -8.42 0.63
C SER A 126 3.92 -6.94 1.00
N LEU A 127 4.93 -6.43 1.71
CA LEU A 127 5.08 -5.01 2.03
C LEU A 127 5.17 -4.13 0.77
N LEU A 128 5.93 -4.57 -0.23
CA LEU A 128 6.06 -3.85 -1.48
C LEU A 128 4.71 -3.75 -2.20
N ILE A 129 3.96 -4.85 -2.31
CA ILE A 129 2.63 -4.83 -2.92
C ILE A 129 1.71 -3.88 -2.13
N PHE A 130 1.76 -3.94 -0.80
CA PHE A 130 0.97 -3.05 0.06
C PHE A 130 1.26 -1.58 -0.20
N LEU A 131 2.54 -1.22 -0.25
CA LEU A 131 2.98 0.13 -0.58
C LEU A 131 2.44 0.53 -1.96
N MET A 132 2.63 -0.29 -2.97
CA MET A 132 2.20 0.01 -4.35
C MET A 132 0.68 0.12 -4.52
N ALA A 133 -0.08 -0.58 -3.68
CA ALA A 133 -1.54 -0.50 -3.64
C ALA A 133 -2.03 0.82 -3.04
N ASN A 134 -1.36 1.31 -1.99
CA ASN A 134 -1.82 2.44 -1.17
C ASN A 134 -1.17 3.79 -1.51
N VAL A 135 -0.06 3.81 -2.24
CA VAL A 135 0.77 5.02 -2.44
C VAL A 135 0.11 6.19 -3.17
N ASN A 136 -0.83 5.90 -4.08
CA ASN A 136 -1.61 6.92 -4.78
C ASN A 136 -3.09 6.78 -4.38
N ASP A 137 -3.35 6.50 -3.10
CA ASP A 137 -4.70 6.61 -2.55
C ASP A 137 -5.00 8.10 -2.34
N PRO A 138 -6.12 8.63 -2.87
CA PRO A 138 -6.50 10.03 -2.72
C PRO A 138 -6.53 10.54 -1.27
N ARG A 139 -6.67 9.63 -0.29
CA ARG A 139 -6.60 9.96 1.14
C ARG A 139 -5.27 10.55 1.60
N PHE A 140 -4.21 10.40 0.81
CA PHE A 140 -2.87 10.93 1.10
C PHE A 140 -2.44 12.04 0.15
N ASP A 141 -3.32 12.46 -0.76
CA ASP A 141 -3.11 13.60 -1.62
C ASP A 141 -3.47 14.86 -0.80
N ASP A 142 -2.54 15.81 -0.73
CA ASP A 142 -2.75 17.13 -0.13
C ASP A 142 -3.63 17.97 -1.08
N GLU A 143 -4.86 17.53 -1.34
CA GLU A 143 -5.89 18.42 -1.89
C GLU A 143 -6.33 19.35 -0.75
N GLU A 144 -5.67 20.51 -0.64
CA GLU A 144 -6.26 21.70 -0.06
C GLU A 144 -7.55 22.02 -0.84
N ASP A 145 -8.68 21.43 -0.46
CA ASP A 145 -10.02 21.88 -0.90
C ASP A 145 -11.11 21.42 0.09
N GLU A 146 -10.98 21.84 1.34
CA GLU A 146 -12.14 22.51 1.94
C GLU A 146 -11.69 23.92 2.32
N PRO A 147 -12.39 24.98 1.89
CA PRO A 147 -12.21 26.28 2.52
C PRO A 147 -12.58 26.09 3.99
N THR A 148 -11.59 25.94 4.85
CA THR A 148 -11.81 25.99 6.30
C THR A 148 -12.53 27.29 6.55
N ALA A 149 -13.78 27.20 7.03
CA ALA A 149 -14.52 28.35 7.49
C ALA A 149 -13.70 29.00 8.61
N ASP A 150 -12.95 30.04 8.26
CA ASP A 150 -12.34 30.90 9.24
C ASP A 150 -13.47 31.63 9.97
N SER A 151 -13.23 31.98 11.23
CA SER A 151 -14.12 32.79 12.08
C SER A 151 -14.51 34.14 11.45
N THR A 152 -13.89 34.51 10.33
CA THR A 152 -14.12 35.72 9.55
C THR A 152 -15.07 35.52 8.34
N GLY A 153 -15.57 34.30 8.09
CA GLY A 153 -16.53 33.98 7.03
C GLY A 153 -15.89 33.54 5.70
N PHE A 154 -16.75 33.12 4.76
CA PHE A 154 -16.34 32.59 3.45
C PHE A 154 -15.40 33.55 2.70
N PRO A 155 -14.36 33.04 1.98
CA PRO A 155 -13.57 33.87 1.09
C PRO A 155 -14.51 34.51 0.05
N LYS A 156 -14.36 35.83 -0.14
CA LYS A 156 -15.22 36.66 -0.98
C LYS A 156 -15.55 35.93 -2.28
N ALA A 157 -16.85 35.73 -2.53
CA ALA A 157 -17.33 35.24 -3.81
C ALA A 157 -16.71 36.09 -4.92
N ASP A 158 -16.03 35.43 -5.86
CA ASP A 158 -15.40 36.08 -7.00
C ASP A 158 -16.50 36.68 -7.89
N ALA A 159 -16.72 37.99 -7.75
CA ALA A 159 -17.77 38.72 -8.45
C ALA A 159 -17.64 38.60 -9.99
N ASN A 160 -16.45 38.24 -10.49
CA ASN A 160 -16.21 38.01 -11.92
C ASN A 160 -16.84 36.70 -12.45
N LYS A 161 -17.31 35.80 -11.58
CA LYS A 161 -18.04 34.59 -11.97
C LYS A 161 -19.56 34.79 -12.02
N ILE A 162 -20.07 35.96 -11.65
CA ILE A 162 -21.49 36.30 -11.80
C ILE A 162 -21.70 36.77 -13.24
N THR A 163 -21.87 35.83 -14.16
CA THR A 163 -22.36 36.14 -15.51
C THR A 163 -23.86 36.39 -15.43
N ASP A 164 -24.25 37.66 -15.43
CA ASP A 164 -25.65 38.04 -15.70
C ASP A 164 -25.96 37.63 -17.14
N LYS A 165 -26.83 36.64 -17.31
CA LYS A 165 -27.50 36.40 -18.58
C LYS A 165 -28.37 37.64 -18.85
N LYS A 166 -27.92 38.50 -19.76
CA LYS A 166 -28.83 39.41 -20.45
C LYS A 166 -29.60 38.59 -21.47
N ASP A 167 -30.84 38.28 -21.14
CA ASP A 167 -31.83 37.86 -22.12
C ASP A 167 -32.32 39.14 -22.82
N ASP A 168 -31.92 39.30 -24.09
CA ASP A 168 -32.54 40.23 -25.06
C ASP A 168 -33.85 39.63 -25.62
#